data_AF-A0A5B0RUS3-F1
#
_entry.id   AF-A0A5B0RUS3-F1
#
_cell.length_a   1.000
_cell.length_b   1.000
_cell.length_c   1.000
_cell.angle_alpha   90.00
_cell.angle_beta   90.00
_cell.angle_gamma   90.00
#
_symmetry.space_group_name_H-M   'P 1'
#
loop_
_entity.id
_entity.type
_entity.pdbx_description
1 polymer ?
#
loop_
_entity_poly.entity_id
_entity_poly.type
_entity_poly.pdbx_seq_one_letter_code
_entity_poly.pdbx_strand_id
1 'polypeptide(L)'
;MANPGNVAGGLKATLNNPHVSEEAKEHAEHRLDTEGFKSGSAQETVHVKDPDNVKRGMKAALHNPNVSEGKKEELRHKLDEQF
;
A
#
# COMPACT_ATOMS: atom_id res chain seq x y z
N MET A 1 21.67 7.34 -8.35
CA MET A 1 21.35 6.08 -7.66
C MET A 1 19.98 5.59 -8.14
N ALA A 2 19.87 4.33 -8.54
CA ALA A 2 18.56 3.70 -8.72
C ALA A 2 17.87 3.62 -7.35
N ASN A 3 16.58 3.93 -7.28
CA ASN A 3 15.80 3.76 -6.06
C ASN A 3 15.52 2.25 -5.88
N PRO A 4 15.93 1.62 -4.76
CA PRO A 4 15.72 0.19 -4.53
C PRO A 4 14.24 -0.21 -4.65
N GLY A 5 13.30 0.67 -4.30
CA GLY A 5 11.87 0.41 -4.48
C GLY A 5 11.44 0.29 -5.95
N ASN A 6 12.07 1.06 -6.85
CA ASN A 6 11.77 0.99 -8.28
C ASN A 6 12.34 -0.29 -8.91
N VAL A 7 13.49 -0.77 -8.42
CA VAL A 7 14.08 -2.03 -8.86
C VAL A 7 13.19 -3.20 -8.46
N ALA A 8 12.76 -3.25 -7.19
CA ALA A 8 11.83 -4.25 -6.70
C ALA A 8 10.49 -4.23 -7.48
N GLY A 9 9.96 -3.04 -7.77
CA GLY A 9 8.75 -2.88 -8.56
C GLY A 9 8.88 -3.43 -9.99
N GLY A 10 9.99 -3.13 -10.68
CA GLY A 10 10.25 -3.63 -12.02
C GLY A 10 10.42 -5.15 -12.09
N LEU A 11 11.10 -5.74 -11.11
CA LEU A 11 11.24 -7.20 -11.02
C LEU A 11 9.88 -7.88 -10.77
N LYS A 12 9.05 -7.32 -9.87
CA LYS A 12 7.67 -7.82 -9.64
C LYS A 12 6.79 -7.67 -10.89
N ALA A 13 6.94 -6.59 -11.65
CA ALA A 13 6.22 -6.41 -12.91
C ALA A 13 6.63 -7.48 -13.94
N THR A 14 7.90 -7.87 -13.96
CA THR A 14 8.40 -8.94 -14.82
C THR A 14 7.72 -10.27 -14.49
N LEU A 15 7.55 -10.62 -13.21
CA LEU A 15 6.86 -11.85 -12.80
C LEU A 15 5.40 -11.92 -13.25
N ASN A 16 4.70 -10.78 -13.26
CA ASN A 16 3.27 -10.72 -13.62
C ASN A 16 3.02 -10.51 -15.12
N ASN A 17 4.06 -10.26 -15.91
CA ASN A 17 3.90 -9.99 -17.33
C ASN A 17 3.71 -11.31 -18.10
N PRO A 18 2.58 -11.51 -18.80
CA PRO A 18 2.34 -12.72 -19.60
C PRO A 18 3.22 -12.82 -20.85
N HIS A 19 3.87 -11.71 -21.26
CA HIS A 19 4.68 -11.64 -22.48
C HIS A 19 6.19 -11.85 -22.22
N VAL A 20 6.60 -12.12 -20.99
CA VAL A 20 8.00 -12.46 -20.69
C VAL A 20 8.19 -13.97 -20.63
N SER A 21 9.40 -14.43 -20.95
CA SER A 21 9.77 -15.84 -20.87
C SER A 21 9.83 -16.31 -19.42
N GLU A 22 9.63 -17.62 -19.22
CA GLU A 22 9.74 -18.24 -17.89
C GLU A 22 11.13 -18.04 -17.28
N GLU A 23 12.19 -18.19 -18.07
CA GLU A 23 13.57 -17.95 -17.61
C GLU A 23 13.79 -16.51 -17.09
N ALA A 24 13.15 -15.52 -17.74
CA ALA A 24 13.21 -14.13 -17.28
C ALA A 24 12.45 -13.92 -15.96
N LYS A 25 11.35 -14.66 -15.75
CA LYS A 25 10.61 -14.64 -14.49
C LYS A 25 11.42 -15.31 -13.38
N GLU A 26 12.02 -16.47 -13.63
CA GLU A 26 12.88 -17.17 -12.66
C GLU A 26 14.05 -16.28 -12.22
N HIS A 27 14.71 -15.61 -13.17
CA HIS A 27 15.78 -14.68 -12.85
C HIS A 27 15.28 -13.46 -12.05
N ALA A 28 14.12 -12.89 -12.41
CA ALA A 28 13.53 -11.79 -11.66
C ALA A 28 13.15 -12.22 -10.23
N GLU A 29 12.68 -13.45 -10.06
CA GLU A 29 12.34 -14.02 -8.76
C GLU A 29 13.58 -14.24 -7.90
N HIS A 30 14.64 -14.82 -8.46
CA HIS A 30 15.91 -15.05 -7.77
C HIS A 30 16.55 -13.73 -7.34
N ARG A 31 16.48 -12.70 -8.18
CA ARG A 31 16.96 -11.36 -7.84
C ARG A 31 16.14 -10.69 -6.74
N LEU A 32 14.81 -10.84 -6.76
CA LEU A 32 13.97 -10.37 -5.67
C LEU A 32 14.37 -11.02 -4.34
N ASP A 33 14.67 -12.32 -4.36
CA ASP A 33 15.11 -13.07 -3.18
C ASP A 33 16.49 -12.63 -2.69
N THR A 34 17.47 -12.65 -3.58
CA THR A 34 18.88 -12.34 -3.30
C THR A 34 19.07 -10.89 -2.83
N GLU A 35 18.39 -9.94 -3.48
CA GLU A 35 18.48 -8.52 -3.13
C GLU A 35 17.57 -8.16 -1.93
N GLY A 36 16.91 -9.15 -1.31
CA GLY A 36 16.08 -8.96 -0.11
C GLY A 36 14.77 -8.23 -0.39
N PHE A 37 14.39 -8.03 -1.65
CA PHE A 37 13.12 -7.40 -2.05
C PHE A 37 11.91 -8.32 -1.92
N LYS A 38 12.14 -9.64 -1.79
CA LYS A 38 11.12 -10.68 -1.57
C LYS A 38 10.63 -10.72 -0.12
N SER A 39 11.03 -9.78 0.75
CA SER A 39 10.52 -9.63 2.12
C SER A 39 9.06 -9.10 2.20
N GLY A 40 8.24 -9.38 1.19
CA GLY A 40 6.87 -8.86 1.07
C GLY A 40 5.88 -9.88 0.50
N SER A 41 6.17 -11.18 0.57
CA SER A 41 5.12 -12.20 0.49
C SER A 41 4.25 -12.07 1.74
N ALA A 42 3.10 -11.41 1.62
CA ALA A 42 2.09 -11.36 2.66
C ALA A 42 2.66 -11.07 4.07
N GLN A 43 3.52 -10.05 4.19
CA GLN A 43 3.43 -9.28 5.42
C GLN A 43 2.02 -8.73 5.38
N GLU A 44 1.13 -9.35 6.14
CA GLU A 44 0.19 -8.63 6.97
C GLU A 44 1.02 -7.50 7.57
N THR A 45 1.15 -6.41 6.81
CA THR A 45 1.58 -5.16 7.35
C THR A 45 0.56 -5.00 8.44
N VAL A 46 0.98 -5.21 9.68
CA VAL A 46 0.31 -4.62 10.82
C VAL A 46 0.44 -3.15 10.49
N HIS A 47 -0.45 -2.64 9.64
CA HIS A 47 -0.68 -1.24 9.42
C HIS A 47 -1.24 -0.86 10.77
N VAL A 48 -0.34 -0.64 11.73
CA VAL A 48 -0.60 0.17 12.90
C VAL A 48 -0.88 1.52 12.26
N LYS A 49 -2.16 1.72 11.92
CA LYS A 49 -2.60 2.95 11.29
C LYS A 49 -2.25 4.00 12.31
N ASP A 50 -1.32 4.86 11.92
CA ASP A 50 -0.92 5.96 12.77
C ASP A 50 -2.19 6.74 13.13
N PRO A 51 -2.53 6.85 14.42
CA PRO A 51 -3.80 7.41 14.87
C PRO A 51 -4.00 8.84 14.36
N ASP A 52 -2.93 9.63 14.25
CA ASP A 52 -2.97 10.99 13.71
C ASP A 52 -3.30 10.99 12.22
N ASN A 53 -2.75 10.06 11.44
CA ASN A 53 -3.08 9.94 10.03
C ASN A 53 -4.54 9.51 9.80
N VAL A 54 -5.07 8.63 10.65
CA VAL A 54 -6.49 8.24 10.63
C VAL A 54 -7.37 9.45 10.96
N LYS A 55 -7.07 10.17 12.05
CA LYS A 55 -7.80 11.38 12.48
C LYS A 55 -7.80 12.44 11.38
N ARG A 56 -6.65 12.68 10.73
CA ARG A 56 -6.51 13.61 9.61
C ARG A 56 -7.36 13.20 8.41
N GLY A 57 -7.32 11.93 8.02
CA GLY A 57 -8.12 11.40 6.91
C GLY A 57 -9.62 11.53 7.15
N MET A 58 -10.09 11.22 8.36
CA MET A 58 -11.49 11.39 8.74
C MET A 58 -11.92 12.86 8.68
N LYS A 59 -11.11 13.79 9.21
CA LYS A 59 -11.38 15.24 9.10
C LYS A 59 -11.44 15.71 7.65
N ALA A 60 -10.53 15.25 6.79
CA ALA A 60 -10.56 15.58 5.37
C ALA A 60 -11.86 15.10 4.69
N ALA A 61 -12.33 13.90 5.02
CA ALA A 61 -13.59 13.38 4.51
C ALA A 61 -14.81 14.20 4.95
N LEU A 62 -14.79 14.81 6.15
CA LEU A 62 -15.86 15.71 6.60
C LEU A 62 -16.00 16.97 5.73
N HIS A 63 -14.89 17.46 5.18
CA HIS A 63 -14.88 18.65 4.32
C HIS A 63 -15.09 18.32 2.84
N ASN A 64 -15.10 17.05 2.46
CA ASN A 64 -15.24 16.64 1.08
C ASN A 64 -16.72 16.73 0.63
N PRO A 65 -17.04 17.55 -0.39
CA PRO A 65 -18.42 17.68 -0.89
C PRO A 65 -18.95 16.38 -1.52
N ASN A 66 -18.09 15.44 -1.91
CA ASN A 66 -18.47 14.15 -2.48
C ASN A 66 -18.88 13.11 -1.41
N VAL A 67 -18.74 13.44 -0.13
CA VAL A 67 -19.15 12.57 0.98
C VAL A 67 -20.55 12.98 1.43
N SER A 68 -21.45 12.00 1.59
CA SER A 68 -22.82 12.26 2.03
C SER A 68 -22.87 12.72 3.49
N GLU A 69 -23.87 13.53 3.82
CA GLU A 69 -24.02 14.08 5.18
C GLU A 69 -24.15 12.98 6.26
N GLY A 70 -24.90 11.90 6.00
CA GLY A 70 -24.98 10.77 6.93
C GLY A 70 -23.63 10.08 7.19
N LYS A 71 -22.76 10.01 6.18
CA LYS A 71 -21.39 9.47 6.33
C LYS A 71 -20.51 10.44 7.13
N LYS A 72 -20.69 11.74 6.95
CA LYS A 72 -19.99 12.76 7.73
C LYS A 72 -20.38 12.70 9.19
N GLU A 73 -21.65 12.49 9.51
CA GLU A 73 -22.11 12.33 10.88
C GLU A 73 -21.48 11.11 11.57
N GLU A 74 -21.46 9.96 10.87
CA GLU A 74 -20.77 8.73 11.33
C GLU A 74 -19.28 9.01 11.62
N LEU A 75 -18.61 9.75 10.74
CA LEU A 75 -17.20 10.11 10.89
C LEU A 75 -16.95 11.09 12.05
N ARG A 76 -17.88 12.01 12.32
CA ARG A 76 -17.81 12.92 13.48
C ARG A 76 -17.89 12.13 14.78
N HIS A 77 -18.86 11.21 14.90
CA HIS A 77 -19.00 10.37 16.09
C HIS A 77 -17.74 9.52 16.34
N LYS A 78 -17.19 8.91 15.28
CA LYS A 78 -15.94 8.13 15.38
C LYS A 78 -14.74 8.98 15.77
N LEU A 79 -14.70 10.24 15.36
CA LEU A 79 -13.62 11.16 15.72
C LEU A 79 -13.66 11.55 17.20
N ASP A 80 -14.85 11.72 17.77
CA ASP A 80 -15.05 12.06 19.18
C ASP A 80 -14.91 10.84 20.11
N GLU A 81 -15.27 9.65 19.64
CA GLU A 81 -15.18 8.41 20.42
C GLU A 81 -13.75 7.83 20.47
N GLN A 82 -12.97 7.99 19.38
CA GLN A 82 -11.64 7.38 19.27
C GLN A 82 -10.47 8.33 19.56
N PHE A 83 -10.66 9.65 19.61
CA PHE A 83 -9.58 10.65 19.75
C PHE A 83 -9.98 11.92 20.50
#